data_AF-A0AAV5F2E2-F1
#
_entry.id   AF-A0AAV5F2E2-F1
#
_cell.length_a   1.000
_cell.length_b   1.000
_cell.length_c   1.000
_cell.angle_alpha   90.00
_cell.angle_beta   90.00
_cell.angle_gamma   90.00
#
_symmetry.space_group_name_H-M   'P 1'
#
loop_
_entity.id
_entity.type
_entity.pdbx_description
1 polymer ?
#
loop_
_entity_poly.entity_id
_entity_poly.type
_entity_poly.pdbx_seq_one_letter_code
_entity_poly.pdbx_strand_id
1 'polypeptide(L)'
;MGDLASAAGSGSRIYGPINFEDKFYVVILEEEIRPVLAKIEKVYSRLKIYDKESSSNNGFCFGLLDPVSNVIVNSVISPPSPHQAQGGGNHDGDDMIQRSLDGLVAFLTYLFPYLSTAEATAYIDASNADPLVAALITDRRGIRKFNFCSGSTTVAVEAALRYAAVASKHPDPQQFVTGWKLLSPHLKSLVSQLSQRSRSTTQPDAVVRHMLTTTREELLELEQSWELASSRCVSPEPEALPPFRGAMKRVLLATIHGFYLQAMARLPTAELRSRYHRSLLMGGYCYGPLDPVSNIVVNTIWYDETFPAREQTVVTLHMMSTKLLLRVVARSFYGLISFLCTRYAGLT
;
A
#
# COMPACT_ATOMS: atom_id res chain seq x y z
N MET A 1 -27.74 -55.80 -22.83
CA MET A 1 -26.50 -54.99 -22.89
C MET A 1 -26.88 -53.55 -22.58
N GLY A 2 -27.01 -53.26 -21.29
CA GLY A 2 -27.01 -51.90 -20.78
C GLY A 2 -25.66 -51.72 -20.12
N ASP A 3 -24.94 -50.69 -20.52
CA ASP A 3 -23.75 -50.23 -19.80
C ASP A 3 -23.89 -48.73 -19.54
N LEU A 4 -24.31 -48.49 -18.29
CA LEU A 4 -23.86 -47.47 -17.36
C LEU A 4 -23.23 -46.19 -17.95
N ALA A 5 -24.02 -45.12 -17.79
CA ALA A 5 -23.51 -43.78 -17.56
C ALA A 5 -22.43 -43.80 -16.47
N SER A 6 -21.17 -43.54 -16.85
CA SER A 6 -20.11 -43.20 -15.91
C SER A 6 -20.28 -41.75 -15.50
N ALA A 7 -20.72 -41.56 -14.26
CA ALA A 7 -20.74 -40.27 -13.58
C ALA A 7 -19.32 -39.67 -13.58
N ALA A 8 -19.14 -38.50 -14.18
CA ALA A 8 -17.93 -37.71 -13.99
C ALA A 8 -17.81 -37.36 -12.51
N GLY A 9 -16.83 -37.95 -11.83
CA GLY A 9 -16.70 -37.97 -10.39
C GLY A 9 -16.66 -36.56 -9.76
N SER A 10 -17.44 -36.41 -8.70
CA SER A 10 -17.26 -35.36 -7.67
C SER A 10 -15.91 -35.58 -6.97
N GLY A 11 -14.82 -35.23 -7.65
CA GLY A 11 -13.48 -35.35 -7.10
C GLY A 11 -13.22 -34.23 -6.09
N SER A 12 -12.80 -34.60 -4.88
CA SER A 12 -12.30 -33.66 -3.87
C SER A 12 -11.19 -32.80 -4.47
N ARG A 13 -11.40 -31.48 -4.58
CA ARG A 13 -10.40 -30.55 -5.10
C ARG A 13 -9.53 -30.06 -3.95
N ILE A 14 -8.38 -30.71 -3.76
CA ILE A 14 -7.38 -30.32 -2.77
C ILE A 14 -6.42 -29.33 -3.41
N TYR A 15 -6.40 -28.10 -2.88
CA TYR A 15 -5.45 -27.07 -3.28
C TYR A 15 -4.27 -27.13 -2.31
N GLY A 16 -3.07 -27.34 -2.85
CA GLY A 16 -1.83 -27.14 -2.13
C GLY A 16 -1.14 -25.85 -2.57
N PRO A 17 -0.01 -25.49 -1.96
CA PRO A 17 0.91 -24.51 -2.56
C PRO A 17 1.46 -25.11 -3.88
N ILE A 18 0.79 -24.86 -5.00
CA ILE A 18 1.23 -25.36 -6.33
C ILE A 18 2.37 -24.50 -6.89
N ASN A 19 2.55 -23.29 -6.37
CA ASN A 19 3.69 -22.42 -6.64
C ASN A 19 4.16 -21.78 -5.33
N PHE A 20 5.31 -22.22 -4.84
CA PHE A 20 6.18 -21.39 -3.99
C PHE A 20 7.01 -20.42 -4.83
N GLU A 21 6.93 -20.48 -6.17
CA GLU A 21 7.46 -19.41 -7.00
C GLU A 21 6.82 -18.11 -6.54
N ASP A 22 7.69 -17.31 -5.92
CA ASP A 22 7.37 -16.12 -5.20
C ASP A 22 7.02 -15.05 -6.23
N LYS A 23 5.87 -15.17 -6.91
CA LYS A 23 5.30 -14.05 -7.69
C LYS A 23 4.95 -12.85 -6.78
N PHE A 24 5.32 -12.92 -5.50
CA PHE A 24 5.35 -11.84 -4.54
C PHE A 24 6.44 -10.82 -4.89
N TYR A 25 7.56 -11.27 -5.46
CA TYR A 25 8.56 -10.39 -6.08
C TYR A 25 8.32 -10.37 -7.58
N VAL A 26 7.37 -9.55 -8.02
CA VAL A 26 7.40 -9.07 -9.39
C VAL A 26 8.59 -8.12 -9.45
N VAL A 27 9.72 -8.61 -9.97
CA VAL A 27 10.82 -7.75 -10.36
C VAL A 27 10.24 -6.77 -11.37
N ILE A 28 10.22 -5.49 -11.02
CA ILE A 28 9.73 -4.49 -11.95
C ILE A 28 10.71 -4.43 -13.10
N LEU A 29 10.25 -4.73 -14.29
CA LEU A 29 11.07 -4.59 -15.48
C LEU A 29 11.20 -3.09 -15.81
N GLU A 30 12.35 -2.66 -16.33
CA GLU A 30 12.54 -1.26 -16.76
C GLU A 30 11.43 -0.81 -17.72
N GLU A 31 10.94 -1.71 -18.57
CA GLU A 31 9.81 -1.50 -19.49
C GLU A 31 8.48 -1.21 -18.78
N GLU A 32 8.28 -1.71 -17.56
CA GLU A 32 7.07 -1.44 -16.75
C GLU A 32 7.15 -0.10 -16.02
N ILE A 33 8.36 0.42 -15.76
CA ILE A 33 8.59 1.71 -15.10
C ILE A 33 8.59 2.86 -16.10
N ARG A 34 9.11 2.64 -17.30
CA ARG A 34 9.29 3.67 -18.35
C ARG A 34 8.02 4.48 -18.64
N PRO A 35 6.80 3.90 -18.73
CA PRO A 35 5.57 4.67 -18.96
C PRO A 35 5.26 5.66 -17.83
N VAL A 36 5.52 5.26 -16.58
CA VAL A 36 5.29 6.10 -15.40
C VAL A 36 6.29 7.23 -15.35
N LEU A 37 7.57 6.95 -15.61
CA LEU A 37 8.60 7.98 -15.69
C LEU A 37 8.26 9.02 -16.77
N ALA A 38 7.80 8.59 -17.95
CA ALA A 38 7.36 9.51 -19.01
C ALA A 38 6.17 10.39 -18.59
N LYS A 39 5.22 9.85 -17.81
CA LYS A 39 4.12 10.63 -17.23
C LYS A 39 4.63 11.67 -16.23
N ILE A 40 5.56 11.30 -15.36
CA ILE A 40 6.19 12.22 -14.39
C ILE A 40 7.00 13.29 -15.13
N GLU A 41 7.79 12.92 -16.14
CA GLU A 41 8.52 13.85 -16.98
C GLU A 41 7.59 14.87 -17.66
N LYS A 42 6.41 14.43 -18.12
CA LYS A 42 5.38 15.31 -18.67
C LYS A 42 4.82 16.29 -17.63
N VAL A 43 4.70 15.89 -16.37
CA VAL A 43 4.32 16.80 -15.26
C VAL A 43 5.36 17.92 -15.13
N TYR A 44 6.65 17.57 -15.06
CA TYR A 44 7.73 18.56 -14.98
C TYR A 44 7.85 19.44 -16.23
N SER A 45 7.66 18.87 -17.42
CA SER A 45 7.76 19.59 -18.69
C SER A 45 6.69 20.67 -18.84
N ARG A 46 5.50 20.50 -18.23
CA ARG A 46 4.45 21.54 -18.17
C ARG A 46 4.86 22.76 -17.34
N LEU A 47 5.81 22.59 -16.43
CA LEU A 47 6.27 23.63 -15.51
C LEU A 47 7.50 24.38 -16.02
N LYS A 48 8.17 23.91 -17.09
CA LYS A 48 9.30 24.59 -17.78
C LYS A 48 8.94 25.93 -18.46
N ILE A 49 7.79 26.52 -18.11
CA ILE A 49 7.48 27.93 -18.29
C ILE A 49 8.11 28.78 -17.15
N TYR A 50 8.61 28.14 -16.09
CA TYR A 50 9.49 28.75 -15.07
C TYR A 50 10.95 28.39 -15.37
N ASP A 51 11.81 29.40 -15.31
CA ASP A 51 13.15 29.46 -15.88
C ASP A 51 14.09 28.28 -15.54
N LYS A 52 14.94 27.98 -16.53
CA LYS A 52 16.04 27.00 -16.51
C LYS A 52 17.16 27.30 -15.49
N GLU A 53 16.98 28.22 -14.55
CA GLU A 53 18.02 28.67 -13.61
C GLU A 53 17.90 28.11 -12.19
N SER A 54 16.93 27.24 -11.89
CA SER A 54 16.82 26.61 -10.56
C SER A 54 16.89 25.08 -10.64
N SER A 55 18.06 24.57 -11.01
CA SER A 55 18.44 23.14 -11.00
C SER A 55 18.62 22.57 -9.58
N SER A 56 17.70 22.88 -8.66
CA SER A 56 17.78 22.42 -7.27
C SER A 56 16.44 22.53 -6.53
N ASN A 57 15.32 22.28 -7.21
CA ASN A 57 14.01 22.52 -6.63
C ASN A 57 13.45 21.23 -6.02
N ASN A 58 13.15 21.20 -4.71
CA ASN A 58 12.49 20.06 -4.04
C ASN A 58 10.98 19.96 -4.37
N GLY A 59 10.59 20.38 -5.57
CA GLY A 59 9.23 20.32 -6.08
C GLY A 59 8.88 18.91 -6.54
N PHE A 60 8.61 18.00 -5.61
CA PHE A 60 8.18 16.65 -5.93
C PHE A 60 6.71 16.61 -6.41
N CYS A 61 6.33 15.64 -7.24
CA CYS A 61 4.96 15.56 -7.78
C CYS A 61 3.94 14.81 -6.90
N PHE A 62 4.34 14.37 -5.70
CA PHE A 62 3.45 13.74 -4.72
C PHE A 62 2.98 14.73 -3.63
N GLY A 63 1.82 14.47 -3.03
CA GLY A 63 1.19 15.39 -2.08
C GLY A 63 -0.32 15.18 -2.02
N LEU A 64 -1.05 16.22 -1.61
CA LEU A 64 -2.52 16.18 -1.45
C LEU A 64 -3.30 16.74 -2.65
N LEU A 65 -2.62 17.14 -3.73
CA LEU A 65 -3.22 17.70 -4.94
C LEU A 65 -2.87 16.88 -6.18
N ASP A 66 -3.25 17.37 -7.36
CA ASP A 66 -2.79 16.80 -8.63
C ASP A 66 -1.26 16.98 -8.78
N PRO A 67 -0.61 16.17 -9.64
CA PRO A 67 0.84 16.16 -9.74
C PRO A 67 1.48 17.51 -10.06
N VAL A 68 0.82 18.35 -10.87
CA VAL A 68 1.37 19.66 -11.27
C VAL A 68 1.31 20.63 -10.09
N SER A 69 0.15 20.69 -9.41
CA SER A 69 -0.01 21.52 -8.22
C SER A 69 0.91 21.10 -7.08
N ASN A 70 1.13 19.79 -6.90
CA ASN A 70 2.08 19.28 -5.89
C ASN A 70 3.49 19.81 -6.11
N VAL A 71 4.00 19.81 -7.35
CA VAL A 71 5.35 20.33 -7.64
C VAL A 71 5.47 21.81 -7.25
N ILE A 72 4.46 22.62 -7.57
CA ILE A 72 4.43 24.06 -7.23
C ILE A 72 4.39 24.25 -5.71
N VAL A 73 3.54 23.50 -5.01
CA VAL A 73 3.42 23.61 -3.56
C VAL A 73 4.71 23.17 -2.87
N ASN A 74 5.26 22.03 -3.27
CA ASN A 74 6.43 21.43 -2.63
C ASN A 74 7.70 22.26 -2.85
N SER A 75 7.84 22.94 -3.99
CA SER A 75 8.97 23.85 -4.22
C SER A 75 8.95 25.07 -3.28
N VAL A 76 7.77 25.46 -2.78
CA VAL A 76 7.63 26.53 -1.78
C VAL A 76 7.80 26.01 -0.36
N ILE A 77 7.28 24.82 -0.04
CA ILE A 77 7.43 24.22 1.29
C ILE A 77 8.93 24.02 1.62
N SER A 78 9.72 23.63 0.62
CA SER A 78 11.12 23.25 0.79
C SER A 78 12.00 23.92 -0.26
N PRO A 79 12.28 25.23 -0.12
CA PRO A 79 13.07 25.97 -1.09
C PRO A 79 14.49 25.37 -1.23
N PRO A 80 15.15 25.54 -2.39
CA PRO A 80 16.52 25.09 -2.61
C PRO A 80 17.46 25.61 -1.52
N SER A 81 18.33 24.75 -0.98
CA SER A 81 19.39 25.23 -0.09
C SER A 81 20.47 25.94 -0.93
N PRO A 82 21.04 27.08 -0.49
CA PRO A 82 22.07 27.81 -1.23
C PRO A 82 23.28 26.95 -1.63
N HIS A 83 23.57 25.90 -0.85
CA HIS A 83 24.68 24.98 -1.08
C HIS A 83 24.44 23.96 -2.21
N GLN A 84 23.19 23.74 -2.63
CA GLN A 84 22.85 22.79 -3.69
C GLN A 84 22.89 23.41 -5.10
N ALA A 85 22.97 24.73 -5.22
CA ALA A 85 22.99 25.46 -6.49
C ALA A 85 24.30 25.33 -7.29
N GLN A 86 25.36 24.75 -6.72
CA GLN A 86 26.71 24.73 -7.32
C GLN A 86 27.09 23.40 -8.01
N GLY A 87 26.20 22.40 -8.05
CA GLY A 87 26.47 21.04 -8.56
C GLY A 87 25.64 20.62 -9.77
N GLY A 88 25.44 21.49 -10.76
CA GLY A 88 24.53 21.24 -11.89
C GLY A 88 25.12 20.37 -13.00
N GLY A 89 24.90 19.05 -12.95
CA GLY A 89 25.08 18.14 -14.08
C GLY A 89 23.75 17.76 -14.76
N ASN A 90 23.78 17.39 -16.04
CA ASN A 90 22.60 16.94 -16.81
C ASN A 90 21.83 15.74 -16.18
N HIS A 91 22.41 15.07 -15.19
CA HIS A 91 21.82 13.93 -14.47
C HIS A 91 20.82 14.33 -13.36
N ASP A 92 20.71 15.61 -13.03
CA ASP A 92 19.86 16.10 -11.92
C ASP A 92 18.35 16.05 -12.24
N GLY A 93 17.99 16.21 -13.52
CA GLY A 93 16.59 16.11 -13.97
C GLY A 93 16.04 14.68 -13.92
N ASP A 94 16.84 13.70 -14.35
CA ASP A 94 16.49 12.28 -14.28
C ASP A 94 16.46 11.79 -12.81
N ASP A 95 17.35 12.32 -11.94
CA ASP A 95 17.32 12.07 -10.49
C ASP A 95 15.99 12.55 -9.87
N MET A 96 15.49 13.72 -10.24
CA MET A 96 14.23 14.26 -9.71
C MET A 96 13.00 13.44 -10.11
N ILE A 97 12.95 13.00 -11.38
CA ILE A 97 11.85 12.16 -11.90
C ILE A 97 11.82 10.83 -11.14
N GLN A 98 12.99 10.19 -10.97
CA GLN A 98 13.10 8.93 -10.23
C GLN A 98 12.73 9.10 -8.76
N ARG A 99 13.24 10.14 -8.09
CA ARG A 99 12.91 10.42 -6.68
C ARG A 99 11.44 10.69 -6.47
N SER A 100 10.77 11.34 -7.42
CA SER A 100 9.32 11.52 -7.39
C SER A 100 8.56 10.19 -7.52
N LEU A 101 9.01 9.30 -8.40
CA LEU A 101 8.46 7.94 -8.49
C LEU A 101 8.65 7.18 -7.16
N ASP A 102 9.85 7.22 -6.57
CA ASP A 102 10.14 6.57 -5.31
C ASP A 102 9.20 7.07 -4.20
N GLY A 103 8.93 8.38 -4.16
CA GLY A 103 7.98 9.00 -3.23
C GLY A 103 6.54 8.56 -3.46
N LEU A 104 6.07 8.52 -4.71
CA LEU A 104 4.73 8.04 -5.07
C LEU A 104 4.53 6.57 -4.69
N VAL A 105 5.52 5.72 -4.98
CA VAL A 105 5.49 4.30 -4.63
C VAL A 105 5.49 4.10 -3.12
N ALA A 106 6.33 4.83 -2.38
CA ALA A 106 6.36 4.78 -0.92
C ALA A 106 5.04 5.26 -0.30
N PHE A 107 4.45 6.33 -0.84
CA PHE A 107 3.14 6.84 -0.42
C PHE A 107 2.07 5.75 -0.55
N LEU A 108 1.96 5.14 -1.74
CA LEU A 108 0.89 4.19 -2.03
C LEU A 108 1.10 2.85 -1.30
N THR A 109 2.32 2.33 -1.23
CA THR A 109 2.62 1.09 -0.49
C THR A 109 2.50 1.26 1.02
N TYR A 110 2.68 2.46 1.57
CA TYR A 110 2.38 2.72 2.97
C TYR A 110 0.87 2.67 3.27
N LEU A 111 0.05 3.30 2.42
CA LEU A 111 -1.41 3.27 2.57
C LEU A 111 -1.99 1.86 2.33
N PHE A 112 -1.40 1.13 1.37
CA PHE A 112 -1.81 -0.21 0.97
C PHE A 112 -0.62 -1.17 1.06
N PRO A 113 -0.25 -1.64 2.28
CA PRO A 113 0.94 -2.47 2.52
C PRO A 113 0.88 -3.85 1.87
N TYR A 114 -0.24 -4.20 1.26
CA TYR A 114 -0.43 -5.44 0.51
C TYR A 114 -0.15 -5.28 -0.98
N LEU A 115 0.18 -4.08 -1.46
CA LEU A 115 0.68 -3.89 -2.82
C LEU A 115 2.16 -4.24 -2.89
N SER A 116 2.58 -4.91 -3.96
CA SER A 116 4.00 -4.94 -4.31
C SER A 116 4.40 -3.61 -4.95
N THR A 117 5.71 -3.36 -5.04
CA THR A 117 6.25 -2.19 -5.75
C THR A 117 5.73 -2.15 -7.20
N ALA A 118 5.69 -3.29 -7.90
CA ALA A 118 5.18 -3.38 -9.27
C ALA A 118 3.69 -3.01 -9.39
N GLU A 119 2.87 -3.52 -8.48
CA GLU A 119 1.44 -3.19 -8.48
C GLU A 119 1.21 -1.73 -8.14
N ALA A 120 1.97 -1.17 -7.18
CA ALA A 120 1.90 0.24 -6.83
C ALA A 120 2.27 1.11 -8.04
N THR A 121 3.36 0.80 -8.74
CA THR A 121 3.75 1.47 -10.00
C THR A 121 2.64 1.39 -11.05
N ALA A 122 1.98 0.25 -11.21
CA ALA A 122 0.88 0.11 -12.17
C ALA A 122 -0.36 0.97 -11.80
N TYR A 123 -0.69 1.12 -10.51
CA TYR A 123 -1.73 2.05 -10.08
C TYR A 123 -1.34 3.52 -10.28
N ILE A 124 -0.07 3.86 -10.03
CA ILE A 124 0.49 5.18 -10.32
C ILE A 124 0.41 5.46 -11.81
N ASP A 125 0.72 4.47 -12.66
CA ASP A 125 0.55 4.58 -14.11
C ASP A 125 -0.91 4.87 -14.48
N ALA A 126 -1.85 4.04 -14.02
CA ALA A 126 -3.27 4.16 -14.31
C ALA A 126 -3.88 5.50 -13.84
N SER A 127 -3.31 6.11 -12.81
CA SER A 127 -3.73 7.40 -12.25
C SER A 127 -3.10 8.63 -12.91
N ASN A 128 -2.26 8.46 -13.94
CA ASN A 128 -1.44 9.53 -14.51
C ASN A 128 -0.51 10.21 -13.48
N ALA A 129 0.11 9.39 -12.62
CA ALA A 129 0.98 9.81 -11.52
C ALA A 129 0.29 10.63 -10.39
N ASP A 130 -1.04 10.66 -10.34
CA ASP A 130 -1.78 11.31 -9.26
C ASP A 130 -1.89 10.37 -8.02
N PRO A 131 -1.24 10.71 -6.89
CA PRO A 131 -1.16 9.81 -5.73
C PRO A 131 -2.52 9.54 -5.08
N LEU A 132 -3.41 10.54 -5.02
CA LEU A 132 -4.71 10.38 -4.38
C LEU A 132 -5.69 9.66 -5.30
N VAL A 133 -5.63 9.90 -6.62
CA VAL A 133 -6.41 9.12 -7.59
C VAL A 133 -5.95 7.65 -7.57
N ALA A 134 -4.64 7.37 -7.52
CA ALA A 134 -4.13 6.01 -7.35
C ALA A 134 -4.68 5.35 -6.08
N ALA A 135 -4.71 6.08 -4.96
CA ALA A 135 -5.28 5.60 -3.71
C ALA A 135 -6.79 5.30 -3.83
N LEU A 136 -7.57 6.18 -4.48
CA LEU A 136 -9.00 5.98 -4.70
C LEU A 136 -9.29 4.75 -5.58
N ILE A 137 -8.55 4.57 -6.67
CA ILE A 137 -8.68 3.40 -7.54
C ILE A 137 -8.35 2.12 -6.75
N THR A 138 -7.30 2.16 -5.93
CA THR A 138 -6.88 1.01 -5.11
C THR A 138 -7.95 0.65 -4.05
N ASP A 139 -8.50 1.65 -3.37
CA ASP A 139 -9.57 1.49 -2.37
C ASP A 139 -10.86 0.92 -2.96
N ARG A 140 -11.29 1.43 -4.13
CA ARG A 140 -12.50 0.94 -4.84
C ARG A 140 -12.45 -0.54 -5.21
N ARG A 141 -11.24 -1.12 -5.30
CA ARG A 141 -11.07 -2.55 -5.54
C ARG A 141 -11.18 -3.39 -4.26
N GLY A 142 -11.31 -2.78 -3.08
CA GLY A 142 -11.53 -3.48 -1.81
C GLY A 142 -10.26 -4.09 -1.20
N ILE A 143 -9.07 -3.64 -1.62
CA ILE A 143 -7.78 -4.04 -1.02
C ILE A 143 -7.70 -3.56 0.44
N ARG A 144 -8.31 -2.41 0.72
CA ARG A 144 -8.59 -1.85 2.03
C ARG A 144 -9.89 -1.09 1.91
N LYS A 145 -10.70 -1.01 2.97
CA LYS A 145 -11.82 -0.07 3.05
C LYS A 145 -11.36 1.12 3.86
N PHE A 146 -10.99 2.22 3.19
CA PHE A 146 -10.74 3.49 3.83
C PHE A 146 -12.07 4.15 4.19
N ASN A 147 -12.19 4.63 5.43
CA ASN A 147 -13.06 5.76 5.69
C ASN A 147 -12.20 7.01 5.56
N PHE A 148 -12.29 7.68 4.41
CA PHE A 148 -11.42 8.79 4.01
C PHE A 148 -11.37 9.96 5.00
N CYS A 149 -12.34 10.06 5.92
CA CYS A 149 -12.40 11.10 6.96
C CYS A 149 -12.20 10.55 8.39
N SER A 150 -11.78 9.30 8.54
CA SER A 150 -11.48 8.73 9.87
C SER A 150 -10.10 9.17 10.37
N GLY A 151 -9.98 9.37 11.69
CA GLY A 151 -8.69 9.74 12.31
C GLY A 151 -7.56 8.73 12.03
N SER A 152 -7.88 7.45 11.87
CA SER A 152 -6.89 6.43 11.47
C SER A 152 -6.37 6.62 10.04
N THR A 153 -7.21 7.16 9.14
CA THR A 153 -6.79 7.49 7.77
C THR A 153 -5.92 8.74 7.77
N THR A 154 -6.27 9.75 8.56
CA THR A 154 -5.44 10.95 8.74
C THR A 154 -4.03 10.58 9.19
N VAL A 155 -3.90 9.76 10.24
CA VAL A 155 -2.59 9.29 10.72
C VAL A 155 -1.84 8.49 9.65
N ALA A 156 -2.55 7.64 8.89
CA ALA A 156 -1.93 6.86 7.81
C ALA A 156 -1.42 7.74 6.66
N VAL A 157 -2.18 8.76 6.24
CA VAL A 157 -1.78 9.69 5.17
C VAL A 157 -0.65 10.61 5.63
N GLU A 158 -0.68 11.10 6.86
CA GLU A 158 0.42 11.88 7.43
C GLU A 158 1.73 11.09 7.40
N ALA A 159 1.68 9.85 7.86
CA ALA A 159 2.84 8.96 7.79
C ALA A 159 3.23 8.66 6.34
N ALA A 160 2.29 8.38 5.43
CA ALA A 160 2.57 8.15 4.02
C ALA A 160 3.30 9.33 3.36
N LEU A 161 2.88 10.57 3.63
CA LEU A 161 3.55 11.79 3.17
C LEU A 161 5.00 11.85 3.68
N ARG A 162 5.21 11.54 4.97
CA ARG A 162 6.55 11.49 5.56
C ARG A 162 7.44 10.42 4.90
N TYR A 163 6.90 9.22 4.68
CA TYR A 163 7.64 8.13 4.03
C TYR A 163 7.93 8.42 2.56
N ALA A 164 7.01 9.09 1.86
CA ALA A 164 7.24 9.57 0.50
C ALA A 164 8.42 10.54 0.46
N ALA A 165 8.43 11.55 1.34
CA ALA A 165 9.53 12.50 1.44
C ALA A 165 10.87 11.81 1.77
N VAL A 166 10.89 10.84 2.69
CA VAL A 166 12.09 10.06 3.00
C VAL A 166 12.58 9.27 1.79
N ALA A 167 11.69 8.55 1.10
CA ALA A 167 12.03 7.75 -0.09
C ALA A 167 12.59 8.62 -1.22
N SER A 168 12.06 9.83 -1.37
CA SER A 168 12.53 10.84 -2.33
C SER A 168 13.79 11.58 -1.87
N LYS A 169 14.44 11.17 -0.78
CA LYS A 169 15.63 11.82 -0.22
C LYS A 169 15.41 13.32 0.05
N HIS A 170 14.23 13.69 0.51
CA HIS A 170 13.90 15.07 0.86
C HIS A 170 14.78 15.54 2.03
N PRO A 171 15.33 16.78 2.01
CA PRO A 171 16.26 17.26 3.04
C PRO A 171 15.63 17.35 4.43
N ASP A 172 14.37 17.78 4.50
CA ASP A 172 13.59 17.83 5.75
C ASP A 172 12.17 17.24 5.57
N PRO A 173 12.00 15.92 5.76
CA PRO A 173 10.69 15.27 5.66
C PRO A 173 9.65 15.78 6.67
N GLN A 174 10.07 16.38 7.79
CA GLN A 174 9.13 16.92 8.79
C GLN A 174 8.56 18.25 8.31
N GLN A 175 9.42 19.16 7.84
CA GLN A 175 8.99 20.42 7.23
C GLN A 175 8.03 20.17 6.05
N PHE A 176 8.29 19.15 5.23
CA PHE A 176 7.41 18.73 4.15
C PHE A 176 5.99 18.44 4.66
N VAL A 177 5.87 17.61 5.71
CA VAL A 177 4.57 17.24 6.29
C VAL A 177 3.90 18.44 6.94
N THR A 178 4.63 19.26 7.71
CA THR A 178 4.10 20.48 8.33
C THR A 178 3.52 21.44 7.29
N GLY A 179 4.20 21.64 6.16
CA GLY A 179 3.71 22.46 5.06
C GLY A 179 2.36 21.96 4.51
N TRP A 180 2.23 20.65 4.30
CA TRP A 180 0.96 20.06 3.88
C TRP A 180 -0.14 20.19 4.94
N LYS A 181 0.18 20.04 6.23
CA LYS A 181 -0.78 20.24 7.32
C LYS A 181 -1.34 21.67 7.29
N LEU A 182 -0.48 22.68 7.17
CA LEU A 182 -0.88 24.09 7.10
C LEU A 182 -1.72 24.45 5.86
N LEU A 183 -1.55 23.73 4.75
CA LEU A 183 -2.29 23.98 3.49
C LEU A 183 -3.58 23.17 3.38
N SER A 184 -3.65 22.02 4.05
CA SER A 184 -4.73 21.05 3.90
C SER A 184 -6.16 21.59 4.14
N PRO A 185 -6.40 22.54 5.07
CA PRO A 185 -7.74 23.14 5.26
C PRO A 185 -8.17 24.09 4.13
N HIS A 186 -7.27 24.47 3.23
CA HIS A 186 -7.49 25.54 2.25
C HIS A 186 -7.26 25.10 0.78
N LEU A 187 -7.18 23.79 0.52
CA LEU A 187 -6.82 23.23 -0.79
C LEU A 187 -7.75 23.68 -1.94
N LYS A 188 -9.08 23.76 -1.74
CA LYS A 188 -10.00 24.23 -2.78
C LYS A 188 -9.74 25.70 -3.17
N SER A 189 -9.50 26.56 -2.17
CA SER A 189 -9.16 27.96 -2.41
C SER A 189 -7.81 28.08 -3.13
N LEU A 190 -6.82 27.31 -2.68
CA LEU A 190 -5.49 27.25 -3.28
C LEU A 190 -5.57 26.85 -4.76
N VAL A 191 -6.24 25.74 -5.07
CA VAL A 191 -6.41 25.25 -6.44
C VAL A 191 -7.16 26.27 -7.31
N SER A 192 -8.20 26.92 -6.78
CA SER A 192 -8.92 27.97 -7.52
C SER A 192 -8.00 29.14 -7.87
N GLN A 193 -7.15 29.58 -6.94
CA GLN A 193 -6.21 30.69 -7.18
C GLN A 193 -5.10 30.30 -8.15
N LEU A 194 -4.56 29.08 -8.05
CA LEU A 194 -3.58 28.54 -8.99
C LEU A 194 -4.17 28.44 -10.41
N SER A 195 -5.43 28.02 -10.53
CA SER A 195 -6.11 27.86 -11.83
C SER A 195 -6.46 29.19 -12.51
N GLN A 196 -6.90 30.20 -11.74
CA GLN A 196 -7.29 31.51 -12.28
C GLN A 196 -6.12 32.33 -12.80
N ARG A 197 -4.89 32.05 -12.33
CA ARG A 197 -3.73 32.93 -12.53
C ARG A 197 -2.86 32.60 -13.73
N SER A 198 -3.26 31.64 -14.56
CA SER A 198 -2.73 31.42 -15.93
C SER A 198 -2.87 32.65 -16.87
N ARG A 199 -3.33 33.81 -16.35
CA ARG A 199 -3.58 35.07 -17.08
C ARG A 199 -2.98 36.33 -16.39
N SER A 200 -2.16 36.21 -15.34
CA SER A 200 -1.65 37.36 -14.53
C SER A 200 -0.18 37.21 -14.09
N THR A 201 0.51 38.34 -13.91
CA THR A 201 1.96 38.53 -13.65
C THR A 201 2.49 38.07 -12.28
N THR A 202 1.67 37.51 -11.39
CA THR A 202 2.11 37.13 -10.04
C THR A 202 2.47 35.66 -10.00
N GLN A 203 3.68 35.35 -9.53
CA GLN A 203 4.18 33.99 -9.49
C GLN A 203 3.35 33.11 -8.51
N PRO A 204 3.06 31.84 -8.87
CA PRO A 204 2.19 30.93 -8.13
C PRO A 204 2.74 30.55 -6.76
N ASP A 205 4.05 30.69 -6.58
CA ASP A 205 4.76 30.56 -5.32
C ASP A 205 4.30 31.57 -4.25
N ALA A 206 3.93 32.79 -4.63
CA ALA A 206 3.50 33.84 -3.72
C ALA A 206 2.16 33.50 -3.03
N VAL A 207 1.25 32.83 -3.76
CA VAL A 207 -0.03 32.36 -3.19
C VAL A 207 0.22 31.30 -2.13
N VAL A 208 1.07 30.32 -2.44
CA VAL A 208 1.42 29.24 -1.50
C VAL A 208 2.09 29.83 -0.25
N ARG A 209 3.06 30.75 -0.41
CA ARG A 209 3.72 31.43 0.73
C ARG A 209 2.73 32.21 1.59
N HIS A 210 1.79 32.91 0.97
CA HIS A 210 0.80 33.68 1.72
C HIS A 210 -0.10 32.77 2.57
N MET A 211 -0.52 31.62 2.05
CA MET A 211 -1.30 30.65 2.82
C MET A 211 -0.48 30.03 3.95
N LEU A 212 0.77 29.60 3.67
CA LEU A 212 1.66 29.03 4.68
C LEU A 212 1.94 29.99 5.86
N THR A 213 1.95 31.30 5.62
CA THR A 213 2.20 32.32 6.66
C THR A 213 0.94 32.75 7.43
N THR A 214 -0.25 32.50 6.87
CA THR A 214 -1.53 32.94 7.47
C THR A 214 -2.18 31.84 8.31
N THR A 215 -2.01 30.56 7.93
CA THR A 215 -2.54 29.43 8.70
C THR A 215 -1.76 29.23 10.00
N ARG A 216 -2.46 28.96 11.11
CA ARG A 216 -1.85 28.77 12.44
C ARG A 216 -2.03 27.38 13.03
N GLU A 217 -2.88 26.55 12.45
CA GLU A 217 -3.19 25.22 12.96
C GLU A 217 -2.50 24.14 12.11
N GLU A 218 -1.68 23.31 12.75
CA GLU A 218 -1.05 22.15 12.13
C GLU A 218 -1.96 20.93 12.23
N LEU A 219 -3.12 20.99 11.57
CA LEU A 219 -4.06 19.88 11.46
C LEU A 219 -4.09 19.35 10.03
N LEU A 220 -3.97 18.04 9.85
CA LEU A 220 -4.11 17.41 8.55
C LEU A 220 -5.60 17.16 8.24
N GLU A 221 -6.18 17.96 7.35
CA GLU A 221 -7.55 17.81 6.87
C GLU A 221 -7.57 17.20 5.46
N LEU A 222 -8.26 16.06 5.31
CA LEU A 222 -8.22 15.33 4.05
C LEU A 222 -9.47 15.51 3.18
N GLU A 223 -10.57 16.05 3.71
CA GLU A 223 -11.85 16.13 2.99
C GLU A 223 -11.71 16.81 1.62
N GLN A 224 -11.14 18.03 1.60
CA GLN A 224 -10.94 18.75 0.34
C GLN A 224 -10.00 18.02 -0.62
N SER A 225 -8.97 17.36 -0.11
CA SER A 225 -8.02 16.60 -0.93
C SER A 225 -8.70 15.44 -1.66
N TRP A 226 -9.60 14.72 -0.96
CA TRP A 226 -10.34 13.59 -1.51
C TRP A 226 -11.44 14.01 -2.47
N GLU A 227 -12.13 15.12 -2.21
CA GLU A 227 -13.12 15.68 -3.15
C GLU A 227 -12.45 16.12 -4.45
N LEU A 228 -11.31 16.82 -4.34
CA LEU A 228 -10.51 17.24 -5.49
C LEU A 228 -9.99 16.03 -6.27
N ALA A 229 -9.51 14.98 -5.60
CA ALA A 229 -9.06 13.75 -6.26
C ALA A 229 -10.24 12.99 -6.92
N SER A 230 -11.39 12.94 -6.25
CA SER A 230 -12.59 12.27 -6.76
C SER A 230 -13.09 12.91 -8.05
N SER A 231 -13.02 14.24 -8.18
CA SER A 231 -13.41 14.95 -9.40
C SER A 231 -12.47 14.69 -10.59
N ARG A 232 -11.20 14.33 -10.32
CA ARG A 232 -10.20 13.94 -11.33
C ARG A 232 -10.21 12.45 -11.65
N CYS A 233 -10.80 11.63 -10.77
CA CYS A 233 -10.79 10.18 -10.88
C CYS A 233 -11.77 9.70 -11.96
N VAL A 234 -11.29 9.58 -13.19
CA VAL A 234 -11.95 8.80 -14.23
C VAL A 234 -11.68 7.33 -13.96
N SER A 235 -12.71 6.49 -13.82
CA SER A 235 -12.53 5.06 -13.60
C SER A 235 -11.85 4.44 -14.84
N PRO A 236 -10.60 3.96 -14.72
CA PRO A 236 -9.96 3.27 -15.83
C PRO A 236 -10.65 1.93 -16.09
N GLU A 237 -10.61 1.47 -17.34
CA GLU A 237 -11.13 0.15 -17.72
C GLU A 237 -10.46 -0.96 -16.90
N PRO A 238 -11.18 -2.03 -16.50
CA PRO A 238 -10.64 -3.12 -15.69
C PRO A 238 -9.37 -3.76 -16.27
N GLU A 239 -9.25 -3.81 -17.60
CA GLU A 239 -8.11 -4.37 -18.35
C GLU A 239 -6.85 -3.51 -18.25
N ALA A 240 -7.00 -2.21 -17.96
CA ALA A 240 -5.89 -1.27 -17.79
C ALA A 240 -5.33 -1.25 -16.35
N LEU A 241 -5.92 -2.03 -15.44
CA LEU A 241 -5.53 -2.09 -14.03
C LEU A 241 -4.70 -3.33 -13.71
N PRO A 242 -3.80 -3.26 -12.71
CA PRO A 242 -2.99 -4.41 -12.32
C PRO A 242 -3.85 -5.60 -11.85
N PRO A 243 -3.36 -6.85 -11.94
CA PRO A 243 -4.11 -8.02 -11.48
C PRO A 243 -4.49 -7.95 -9.99
N PHE A 244 -5.79 -7.97 -9.69
CA PHE A 244 -6.31 -7.85 -8.32
C PHE A 244 -5.97 -9.04 -7.40
N ARG A 245 -5.84 -10.23 -7.99
CA ARG A 245 -5.76 -11.50 -7.27
C ARG A 245 -4.55 -11.58 -6.34
N GLY A 246 -3.41 -11.00 -6.74
CA GLY A 246 -2.18 -10.99 -5.94
C GLY A 246 -2.34 -10.21 -4.64
N ALA A 247 -2.76 -8.96 -4.75
CA ALA A 247 -3.05 -8.09 -3.60
C ALA A 247 -4.09 -8.70 -2.66
N MET A 248 -5.21 -9.20 -3.19
CA MET A 248 -6.26 -9.81 -2.36
C MET A 248 -5.76 -11.07 -1.64
N LYS A 249 -4.95 -11.91 -2.29
CA LYS A 249 -4.32 -13.05 -1.62
C LYS A 249 -3.45 -12.61 -0.44
N ARG A 250 -2.67 -11.53 -0.58
CA ARG A 250 -1.86 -10.98 0.53
C ARG A 250 -2.71 -10.40 1.65
N VAL A 251 -3.80 -9.70 1.33
CA VAL A 251 -4.80 -9.23 2.33
C VAL A 251 -5.36 -10.40 3.13
N LEU A 252 -5.76 -11.50 2.45
CA LEU A 252 -6.31 -12.67 3.11
C LEU A 252 -5.27 -13.38 3.99
N LEU A 253 -4.04 -13.55 3.51
CA LEU A 253 -2.95 -14.12 4.32
C LEU A 253 -2.64 -13.27 5.54
N ALA A 254 -2.62 -11.94 5.41
CA ALA A 254 -2.40 -11.04 6.53
C ALA A 254 -3.56 -11.07 7.55
N THR A 255 -4.80 -11.15 7.06
CA THR A 255 -6.00 -11.33 7.90
C THR A 255 -5.89 -12.63 8.71
N ILE A 256 -5.58 -13.75 8.06
CA ILE A 256 -5.40 -15.05 8.72
C ILE A 256 -4.24 -15.00 9.72
N HIS A 257 -3.12 -14.37 9.36
CA HIS A 257 -2.01 -14.13 10.29
C HIS A 257 -2.47 -13.38 11.54
N GLY A 258 -3.31 -12.35 11.40
CA GLY A 258 -3.94 -11.65 12.51
C GLY A 258 -4.74 -12.57 13.42
N PHE A 259 -5.50 -13.53 12.88
CA PHE A 259 -6.22 -14.53 13.68
C PHE A 259 -5.27 -15.41 14.50
N TYR A 260 -4.12 -15.80 13.94
CA TYR A 260 -3.10 -16.53 14.70
C TYR A 260 -2.52 -15.69 15.84
N LEU A 261 -2.22 -14.39 15.61
CA LEU A 261 -1.76 -13.50 16.68
C LEU A 261 -2.80 -13.42 17.82
N GLN A 262 -4.08 -13.30 17.48
CA GLN A 262 -5.17 -13.28 18.46
C GLN A 262 -5.32 -14.62 19.19
N ALA A 263 -5.21 -15.75 18.49
CA ALA A 263 -5.30 -17.07 19.10
C ALA A 263 -4.15 -17.34 20.08
N MET A 264 -2.93 -16.96 19.70
CA MET A 264 -1.76 -17.06 20.59
C MET A 264 -1.92 -16.21 21.85
N ALA A 265 -2.52 -15.03 21.74
CA ALA A 265 -2.80 -14.18 22.88
C ALA A 265 -3.88 -14.76 23.83
N ARG A 266 -4.70 -15.71 23.36
CA ARG A 266 -5.71 -16.42 24.17
C ARG A 266 -5.20 -17.71 24.83
N LEU A 267 -4.11 -18.29 24.33
CA LEU A 267 -3.52 -19.50 24.91
C LEU A 267 -2.64 -19.17 26.12
N PRO A 268 -2.57 -20.02 27.16
CA PRO A 268 -1.68 -19.80 28.29
C PRO A 268 -0.23 -19.71 27.82
N THR A 269 0.45 -18.60 28.10
CA THR A 269 1.79 -18.32 27.53
C THR A 269 2.82 -19.39 27.87
N ALA A 270 2.79 -19.91 29.10
CA ALA A 270 3.69 -20.99 29.52
C ALA A 270 3.48 -22.26 28.69
N GLU A 271 2.23 -22.69 28.55
CA GLU A 271 1.86 -23.89 27.79
C GLU A 271 2.06 -23.70 26.29
N LEU A 272 1.81 -22.51 25.74
CA LEU A 272 2.13 -22.21 24.35
C LEU A 272 3.61 -22.46 24.05
N ARG A 273 4.49 -22.10 24.98
CA ARG A 273 5.94 -22.22 24.82
C ARG A 273 6.45 -23.64 25.03
N SER A 274 5.91 -24.37 25.99
CA SER A 274 6.41 -25.70 26.38
C SER A 274 5.66 -26.87 25.72
N ARG A 275 4.38 -26.68 25.38
CA ARG A 275 3.46 -27.75 24.97
C ARG A 275 2.82 -27.48 23.61
N TYR A 276 2.09 -26.38 23.47
CA TYR A 276 1.24 -26.14 22.30
C TYR A 276 1.94 -25.59 21.06
N HIS A 277 3.22 -25.21 21.13
CA HIS A 277 3.95 -24.69 19.96
C HIS A 277 3.93 -25.68 18.77
N ARG A 278 4.11 -26.98 19.05
CA ARG A 278 4.08 -28.01 18.01
C ARG A 278 2.67 -28.20 17.46
N SER A 279 1.68 -28.33 18.34
CA SER A 279 0.30 -28.60 17.93
C SER A 279 -0.30 -27.41 17.16
N LEU A 280 0.04 -26.17 17.55
CA LEU A 280 -0.35 -24.97 16.83
C LEU A 280 0.16 -25.00 15.38
N LEU A 281 1.45 -25.30 15.17
CA LEU A 281 2.08 -25.31 13.85
C LEU A 281 1.66 -26.49 12.96
N MET A 282 1.26 -27.60 13.56
CA MET A 282 0.95 -28.84 12.84
C MET A 282 -0.54 -29.08 12.63
N GLY A 283 -1.39 -28.58 13.54
CA GLY A 283 -2.82 -28.86 13.56
C GLY A 283 -3.71 -27.68 13.91
N GLY A 284 -3.16 -26.56 14.40
CA GLY A 284 -3.90 -25.36 14.81
C GLY A 284 -4.50 -24.55 13.67
N TYR A 285 -5.16 -25.19 12.70
CA TYR A 285 -5.71 -24.56 11.51
C TYR A 285 -6.91 -23.66 11.82
N CYS A 286 -7.12 -22.61 11.01
CA CYS A 286 -8.21 -21.66 11.25
C CYS A 286 -9.56 -22.05 10.63
N TYR A 287 -9.63 -23.19 9.93
CA TYR A 287 -10.89 -23.71 9.39
C TYR A 287 -11.57 -24.65 10.38
N GLY A 288 -12.90 -24.70 10.32
CA GLY A 288 -13.73 -25.44 11.26
C GLY A 288 -15.11 -24.79 11.42
N PRO A 289 -15.96 -25.32 12.30
CA PRO A 289 -17.32 -24.82 12.50
C PRO A 289 -17.41 -23.51 13.31
N LEU A 290 -16.33 -23.09 13.99
CA LEU A 290 -16.29 -21.88 14.80
C LEU A 290 -15.72 -20.68 14.03
N ASP A 291 -15.62 -19.53 14.69
CA ASP A 291 -14.83 -18.41 14.16
C ASP A 291 -13.34 -18.80 14.01
N PRO A 292 -12.57 -18.13 13.12
CA PRO A 292 -11.20 -18.52 12.83
C PRO A 292 -10.28 -18.59 14.05
N VAL A 293 -10.45 -17.71 15.04
CA VAL A 293 -9.59 -17.68 16.23
C VAL A 293 -9.92 -18.84 17.15
N SER A 294 -11.20 -19.11 17.38
CA SER A 294 -11.64 -20.25 18.19
C SER A 294 -11.29 -21.58 17.54
N ASN A 295 -11.39 -21.70 16.21
CA ASN A 295 -10.91 -22.89 15.48
C ASN A 295 -9.41 -23.12 15.71
N ILE A 296 -8.58 -22.07 15.64
CA ILE A 296 -7.14 -22.21 15.88
C ILE A 296 -6.89 -22.77 17.28
N VAL A 297 -7.54 -22.21 18.31
CA VAL A 297 -7.39 -22.65 19.71
C VAL A 297 -7.85 -24.10 19.89
N VAL A 298 -9.06 -24.43 19.45
CA VAL A 298 -9.64 -25.78 19.62
C VAL A 298 -8.83 -26.81 18.84
N ASN A 299 -8.46 -26.53 17.59
CA ASN A 299 -7.67 -27.46 16.77
C ASN A 299 -6.26 -27.65 17.34
N THR A 300 -5.67 -26.62 17.95
CA THR A 300 -4.38 -26.71 18.64
C THR A 300 -4.44 -27.65 19.83
N ILE A 301 -5.47 -27.52 20.67
CA ILE A 301 -5.67 -28.39 21.85
C ILE A 301 -5.98 -29.82 21.39
N TRP A 302 -6.91 -29.98 20.45
CA TRP A 302 -7.29 -31.29 19.91
C TRP A 302 -6.10 -32.04 19.30
N TYR A 303 -5.26 -31.36 18.54
CA TYR A 303 -4.08 -31.96 17.92
C TYR A 303 -3.05 -32.41 18.98
N ASP A 304 -2.88 -31.62 20.05
CA ASP A 304 -1.98 -31.99 21.15
C ASP A 304 -2.42 -33.28 21.85
N GLU A 305 -3.71 -33.38 22.18
CA GLU A 305 -4.30 -34.56 22.83
C GLU A 305 -4.29 -35.81 21.93
N THR A 306 -4.56 -35.64 20.63
CA THR A 306 -4.67 -36.75 19.67
C THR A 306 -3.30 -37.23 19.19
N PHE A 307 -2.31 -36.34 19.12
CA PHE A 307 -0.97 -36.63 18.60
C PHE A 307 0.12 -36.17 19.58
N PRO A 308 0.18 -36.76 20.79
CA PRO A 308 1.10 -36.34 21.82
C PRO A 308 2.55 -36.47 21.34
N ALA A 309 3.41 -35.55 21.78
CA ALA A 309 4.83 -35.61 21.47
C ALA A 309 5.41 -36.90 22.07
N ARG A 310 6.10 -37.71 21.24
CA ARG A 310 6.85 -38.87 21.75
C ARG A 310 7.92 -38.38 22.72
N GLU A 311 8.00 -39.05 23.88
CA GLU A 311 8.90 -38.73 24.99
C GLU A 311 10.29 -38.28 24.49
N GLN A 312 10.60 -36.97 24.52
CA GLN A 312 11.94 -36.40 24.78
C GLN A 312 12.02 -34.88 24.58
N THR A 313 12.67 -34.25 25.56
CA THR A 313 13.11 -32.84 25.66
C THR A 313 11.98 -31.81 25.62
N VAL A 314 11.64 -31.27 26.79
CA VAL A 314 10.83 -30.05 26.93
C VAL A 314 11.61 -28.89 26.31
N VAL A 315 11.50 -28.72 24.99
CA VAL A 315 12.05 -27.55 24.31
C VAL A 315 11.10 -26.39 24.61
N THR A 316 11.53 -25.51 25.50
CA THR A 316 10.79 -24.27 25.76
C THR A 316 11.05 -23.33 24.61
N LEU A 317 10.04 -23.11 23.76
CA LEU A 317 10.18 -22.21 22.63
C LEU A 317 10.10 -20.75 23.10
N HIS A 318 11.17 -19.98 22.88
CA HIS A 318 11.19 -18.56 23.25
C HIS A 318 10.49 -17.65 22.26
N MET A 319 10.56 -17.98 20.98
CA MET A 319 10.01 -17.20 19.88
C MET A 319 9.61 -18.14 18.75
N MET A 320 8.45 -17.89 18.15
CA MET A 320 8.10 -18.51 16.87
C MET A 320 8.63 -17.68 15.72
N SER A 321 9.37 -18.33 14.82
CA SER A 321 9.82 -17.68 13.59
C SER A 321 8.62 -17.26 12.74
N THR A 322 8.70 -16.07 12.15
CA THR A 322 7.74 -15.58 11.15
C THR A 322 7.55 -16.55 9.99
N LYS A 323 8.59 -17.30 9.61
CA LYS A 323 8.51 -18.34 8.57
C LYS A 323 7.61 -19.51 8.96
N LEU A 324 7.67 -19.95 10.22
CA LEU A 324 6.82 -21.03 10.73
C LEU A 324 5.36 -20.58 10.82
N LEU A 325 5.14 -19.35 11.28
CA LEU A 325 3.81 -18.76 11.36
C LEU A 325 3.20 -18.57 9.96
N LEU A 326 3.98 -18.08 8.99
CA LEU A 326 3.53 -17.95 7.61
C LEU A 326 3.15 -19.30 6.99
N ARG A 327 3.86 -20.38 7.34
CA ARG A 327 3.55 -21.73 6.88
C ARG A 327 2.17 -22.19 7.35
N VAL A 328 1.85 -22.01 8.63
CA VAL A 328 0.54 -22.44 9.16
C VAL A 328 -0.61 -21.55 8.66
N VAL A 329 -0.34 -20.25 8.48
CA VAL A 329 -1.24 -19.30 7.80
C VAL A 329 -1.55 -19.76 6.37
N ALA A 330 -0.52 -20.09 5.59
CA ALA A 330 -0.69 -20.56 4.21
C ALA A 330 -1.47 -21.89 4.14
N ARG A 331 -1.18 -22.84 5.04
CA ARG A 331 -1.94 -24.10 5.12
C ARG A 331 -3.43 -23.86 5.43
N SER A 332 -3.72 -22.94 6.34
CA SER A 332 -5.10 -22.58 6.66
C SER A 332 -5.82 -21.92 5.50
N PHE A 333 -5.14 -21.01 4.80
CA PHE A 333 -5.64 -20.38 3.58
C PHE A 333 -5.99 -21.43 2.50
N TYR A 334 -5.08 -22.36 2.21
CA TYR A 334 -5.35 -23.41 1.22
C TYR A 334 -6.40 -24.42 1.68
N GLY A 335 -6.50 -24.70 2.99
CA GLY A 335 -7.57 -25.51 3.55
C GLY A 335 -8.95 -24.90 3.35
N LEU A 336 -9.08 -23.58 3.58
CA LEU A 336 -10.31 -22.82 3.32
C LEU A 336 -10.69 -22.83 1.84
N ILE A 337 -9.71 -22.61 0.94
CA ILE A 337 -9.95 -22.69 -0.52
C ILE A 337 -10.41 -24.10 -0.91
N SER A 338 -9.72 -25.13 -0.43
CA SER A 338 -10.06 -26.53 -0.75
C SER A 338 -11.48 -26.87 -0.30
N PHE A 339 -11.87 -26.41 0.89
CA PHE A 339 -13.24 -26.57 1.38
C PHE A 339 -14.26 -25.89 0.45
N LEU A 340 -14.03 -24.61 0.09
CA LEU A 340 -14.94 -23.86 -0.77
C LEU A 340 -15.06 -24.45 -2.18
N CYS A 341 -13.94 -24.77 -2.81
CA CYS A 341 -13.92 -25.32 -4.18
C CYS A 341 -14.44 -26.76 -4.24
N THR A 342 -14.34 -27.53 -3.15
CA THR A 342 -14.98 -28.85 -3.05
C THR A 342 -16.50 -28.71 -2.90
N ARG A 343 -16.98 -27.72 -2.14
CA ARG A 343 -18.41 -27.49 -1.92
C ARG A 343 -19.09 -26.79 -3.11
N TYR A 344 -18.36 -25.94 -3.82
CA TYR A 344 -18.87 -25.14 -4.93
C TYR A 344 -17.99 -25.33 -6.17
N ALA A 345 -18.24 -26.40 -6.92
CA ALA A 345 -17.42 -26.79 -8.07
C ALA A 345 -17.37 -25.75 -9.22
N GLY A 346 -18.30 -24.79 -9.24
CA GLY A 346 -18.35 -23.67 -10.19
C GLY A 346 -17.47 -22.47 -9.83
N LEU A 347 -16.82 -22.46 -8.66
CA LEU A 347 -15.79 -21.47 -8.34
C LEU A 347 -14.48 -21.87 -9.05
N THR A 348 -14.15 -21.22 -10.17
CA THR A 348 -12.87 -21.36 -10.89
C THR A 348 -12.15 -20.03 -10.99
#